data_AF-A0A075MY18-F1
#
_entry.id   AF-A0A075MY18-F1
#
_cell.length_a   1.000
_cell.length_b   1.000
_cell.length_c   1.000
_cell.angle_alpha   90.00
_cell.angle_beta   90.00
_cell.angle_gamma   90.00
#
_symmetry.space_group_name_H-M   'P 1'
#
loop_
_entity.id
_entity.type
_entity.pdbx_description
1 polymer ?
#
loop_
_entity_poly.entity_id
_entity_poly.type
_entity_poly.pdbx_seq_one_letter_code
_entity_poly.pdbx_strand_id
1 'polypeptide(L)'
;MSELGIAEYFGIGEAVGIMATFFITLYYSRREIRNLRVDLETKVLNDLDDKLHGIIETLVHKPALGRVVDKENKANQSDEMVFSYAILYMCSHAFHMRQRKVLSDNEWNGWLRWMRTTFAQGTIREYWNRDIDPRNWFDPDFEDFINNEIIDKKKTMQNE
;
A
#
# COMPACT_ATOMS: atom_id res chain seq x y z
N MET A 1 27.90 63.19 -3.12
CA MET A 1 26.74 62.42 -3.62
C MET A 1 27.15 60.98 -3.94
N SER A 2 27.62 60.24 -2.95
CA SER A 2 28.04 58.82 -3.07
C SER A 2 27.49 57.94 -1.93
N GLU A 3 26.90 58.55 -0.89
CA GLU A 3 26.38 57.85 0.29
C GLU A 3 24.92 57.37 0.11
N LEU A 4 24.15 57.99 -0.77
CA LEU A 4 22.75 57.64 -1.05
C LEU A 4 22.60 56.28 -1.76
N GLY A 5 23.57 55.88 -2.60
CA GLY A 5 23.50 54.61 -3.34
C GLY A 5 23.81 53.37 -2.50
N ILE A 6 24.61 53.49 -1.44
CA ILE A 6 24.99 52.36 -0.57
C ILE A 6 23.82 52.01 0.37
N ALA A 7 23.10 53.01 0.87
CA ALA A 7 21.94 52.81 1.75
C ALA A 7 20.76 52.13 1.03
N GLU A 8 20.45 52.50 -0.21
CA GLU A 8 19.42 51.84 -1.03
C GLU A 8 19.79 50.39 -1.40
N TYR A 9 21.07 50.12 -1.70
CA TYR A 9 21.55 48.76 -1.95
C TYR A 9 21.43 47.86 -0.71
N PHE A 10 21.69 48.41 0.49
CA PHE A 10 21.51 47.69 1.75
C PHE A 10 20.02 47.36 2.01
N GLY A 11 19.11 48.31 1.76
CA GLY A 11 17.66 48.07 1.93
C GLY A 11 17.10 47.04 0.94
N ILE A 12 17.57 47.03 -0.31
CA ILE A 12 17.21 46.01 -1.30
C ILE A 12 17.77 44.64 -0.91
N GLY A 13 19.01 44.59 -0.43
CA GLY A 13 19.65 43.36 0.05
C GLY A 13 18.93 42.76 1.25
N GLU A 14 18.50 43.59 2.20
CA GLU A 14 17.73 43.17 3.37
C GLU A 14 16.37 42.59 2.98
N ALA A 15 15.62 43.28 2.12
CA ALA A 15 14.34 42.79 1.61
C ALA A 15 14.46 41.44 0.88
N VAL A 16 15.51 41.27 0.06
CA VAL A 16 15.80 40.00 -0.63
C VAL A 16 16.15 38.89 0.36
N GLY A 17 16.93 39.20 1.40
CA GLY A 17 17.29 38.24 2.45
C GLY A 17 16.07 37.76 3.26
N ILE A 18 15.17 38.69 3.60
CA ILE A 18 13.90 38.37 4.27
C ILE A 18 13.03 37.49 3.37
N MET A 19 12.86 37.87 2.09
CA MET A 19 12.07 37.10 1.13
C MET A 19 12.62 35.68 0.94
N ALA A 20 13.94 35.53 0.76
CA ALA A 20 14.59 34.23 0.63
C ALA A 20 14.36 33.34 1.86
N THR A 21 14.46 33.93 3.06
CA THR A 21 14.21 33.21 4.32
C THR A 21 12.76 32.73 4.39
N PHE A 22 11.79 33.58 4.08
CA PHE A 22 10.38 33.18 4.03
C PHE A 22 10.11 32.06 3.03
N PHE A 23 10.71 32.11 1.84
CA PHE A 23 10.57 31.05 0.85
C PHE A 23 11.11 29.71 1.36
N ILE A 24 12.29 29.72 2.00
CA ILE A 24 12.90 28.53 2.58
C ILE A 24 12.00 27.98 3.70
N THR A 25 11.57 28.81 4.64
CA THR A 25 10.70 28.38 5.76
C THR A 25 9.37 27.82 5.27
N LEU A 26 8.72 28.47 4.31
CA LEU A 26 7.46 27.98 3.73
C LEU A 26 7.63 26.67 2.95
N TYR A 27 8.75 26.52 2.23
CA TYR A 27 9.08 25.28 1.53
C TYR A 27 9.27 24.12 2.50
N TYR A 28 10.09 24.31 3.55
CA TYR A 28 10.30 23.29 4.57
C TYR A 28 9.03 22.98 5.37
N SER A 29 8.25 24.00 5.75
CA SER A 29 6.96 23.82 6.42
C SER A 29 5.98 22.98 5.58
N ARG A 30 5.84 23.28 4.28
CA ARG A 30 5.01 22.47 3.38
C ARG A 30 5.52 21.04 3.25
N ARG A 31 6.83 20.85 3.20
CA ARG A 31 7.46 19.52 3.12
C ARG A 31 7.20 18.71 4.40
N GLU A 32 7.37 19.31 5.57
CA GLU A 32 7.11 18.65 6.86
C GLU A 32 5.63 18.30 7.04
N ILE A 33 4.71 19.21 6.72
CA ILE A 33 3.26 18.94 6.76
C ILE A 33 2.90 17.78 5.84
N ARG A 34 3.51 17.71 4.65
CA ARG A 34 3.28 16.60 3.72
C ARG A 34 3.80 15.27 4.27
N ASN A 35 4.99 15.26 4.88
CA ASN A 35 5.54 14.05 5.50
C ASN A 35 4.68 13.60 6.69
N LEU A 36 4.33 14.51 7.61
CA LEU A 36 3.44 14.22 8.74
C LEU A 36 2.08 13.67 8.29
N ARG A 37 1.54 14.19 7.18
CA ARG A 37 0.30 13.67 6.60
C ARG A 37 0.45 12.23 6.11
N VAL A 38 1.55 11.90 5.43
CA VAL A 38 1.84 10.53 4.97
C VAL A 38 2.05 9.59 6.16
N ASP A 39 2.78 10.04 7.19
CA ASP A 39 3.01 9.24 8.40
C ASP A 39 1.70 8.97 9.15
N LEU A 40 0.83 9.97 9.27
CA LEU A 40 -0.47 9.83 9.91
C LEU A 40 -1.39 8.90 9.11
N GLU A 41 -1.43 9.06 7.79
CA GLU A 41 -2.21 8.19 6.90
C GLU A 41 -1.73 6.74 6.99
N THR A 42 -0.41 6.52 6.96
CA THR A 42 0.20 5.18 7.10
C THR A 42 -0.13 4.58 8.47
N LYS A 43 -0.09 5.38 9.54
CA LYS A 43 -0.46 4.92 10.88
C LYS A 43 -1.93 4.51 10.98
N VAL A 44 -2.84 5.30 10.41
CA VAL A 44 -4.28 4.96 10.40
C VAL A 44 -4.53 3.68 9.60
N LEU A 45 -3.84 3.51 8.47
CA LEU A 45 -3.94 2.30 7.66
C LEU A 45 -3.38 1.07 8.38
N ASN A 46 -2.26 1.22 9.10
CA ASN A 46 -1.73 0.13 9.92
C ASN A 46 -2.67 -0.23 11.08
N ASP A 47 -3.26 0.74 11.77
CA ASP A 47 -4.24 0.44 12.84
C ASP A 47 -5.49 -0.27 12.30
N LEU A 48 -5.93 0.10 11.09
CA LEU A 48 -7.04 -0.58 10.43
C LEU A 48 -6.65 -2.00 10.00
N ASP A 49 -5.41 -2.19 9.53
CA ASP A 49 -4.86 -3.49 9.17
C ASP A 49 -4.71 -4.40 10.39
N ASP A 50 -4.24 -3.89 11.52
CA ASP A 50 -4.15 -4.65 12.79
C ASP A 50 -5.54 -5.13 13.24
N LYS A 51 -6.57 -4.29 13.09
CA LYS A 51 -7.97 -4.70 13.36
C LYS A 51 -8.46 -5.75 12.39
N LEU A 52 -8.15 -5.59 11.10
CA LEU A 52 -8.51 -6.57 10.07
C LEU A 52 -7.80 -7.92 10.35
N HIS A 53 -6.53 -7.88 10.75
CA HIS A 53 -5.77 -9.05 11.15
C HIS A 53 -6.42 -9.77 12.33
N GLY A 54 -6.87 -9.05 13.36
CA GLY A 54 -7.61 -9.65 14.48
C GLY A 54 -8.95 -10.28 14.07
N ILE A 55 -9.66 -9.70 13.10
CA ILE A 55 -10.88 -10.29 12.52
C ILE A 55 -10.54 -11.56 11.74
N ILE A 56 -9.49 -11.53 10.93
CA ILE A 56 -9.01 -12.67 10.14
C ILE A 56 -8.56 -13.81 11.05
N GLU A 57 -7.78 -13.53 12.09
CA GLU A 57 -7.35 -14.51 13.09
C GLU A 57 -8.55 -15.16 13.77
N THR A 58 -9.54 -14.34 14.16
CA THR A 58 -10.80 -14.84 14.74
C THR A 58 -11.53 -15.75 13.75
N LEU A 59 -11.56 -15.39 12.46
CA LEU A 59 -12.23 -16.16 11.42
C LEU A 59 -11.50 -17.48 11.12
N VAL A 60 -10.17 -17.49 11.15
CA VAL A 60 -9.36 -18.72 11.01
C VAL A 60 -9.65 -19.70 12.16
N HIS A 61 -9.78 -19.21 13.39
CA HIS A 61 -10.12 -20.06 14.54
C HIS A 61 -11.61 -20.45 14.60
N LYS A 62 -12.49 -19.65 14.01
CA LYS A 62 -13.95 -19.84 14.04
C LYS A 62 -14.56 -19.58 12.66
N PRO A 63 -14.30 -20.44 11.67
CA PRO A 63 -14.73 -20.24 10.28
C PRO A 63 -16.25 -20.13 10.13
N ALA A 64 -17.02 -20.73 11.04
CA ALA A 64 -18.47 -20.58 11.11
C ALA A 64 -18.98 -19.14 11.28
N LEU A 65 -18.12 -18.19 11.72
CA LEU A 65 -18.44 -16.77 11.77
C LEU A 65 -18.42 -16.10 10.39
N GLY A 66 -17.87 -16.74 9.36
CA GLY A 66 -17.83 -16.22 7.99
C GLY A 66 -19.20 -15.88 7.43
N ARG A 67 -20.25 -16.59 7.89
CA ARG A 67 -21.65 -16.32 7.56
C ARG A 67 -22.16 -14.92 7.91
N VAL A 68 -21.47 -14.22 8.82
CA VAL A 68 -21.78 -12.82 9.19
C VAL A 68 -21.40 -11.88 8.05
N VAL A 69 -20.32 -12.21 7.34
CA VAL A 69 -19.74 -11.40 6.26
C VAL A 69 -20.34 -11.81 4.92
N ASP A 70 -20.56 -13.11 4.71
CA ASP A 70 -21.20 -13.63 3.51
C ASP A 70 -22.14 -14.80 3.84
N LYS A 71 -23.44 -14.54 3.76
CA LYS A 71 -24.49 -15.49 4.15
C LYS A 71 -24.85 -16.47 3.03
N GLU A 72 -24.73 -16.03 1.77
CA GLU A 72 -25.09 -16.84 0.59
C GLU A 72 -23.92 -17.75 0.18
N ASN A 73 -22.70 -17.25 0.31
CA ASN A 73 -21.49 -17.96 -0.02
C ASN A 73 -20.94 -18.65 1.25
N LYS A 74 -21.40 -19.90 1.41
CA LYS A 74 -20.73 -20.98 2.18
C LYS A 74 -21.01 -20.99 3.69
N ALA A 75 -22.08 -21.71 4.04
CA ALA A 75 -22.25 -22.37 5.34
C ALA A 75 -21.14 -23.41 5.69
N ASN A 76 -20.17 -23.64 4.79
CA ASN A 76 -19.01 -24.53 4.93
C ASN A 76 -17.79 -23.91 4.20
N GLN A 77 -17.36 -22.68 4.55
CA GLN A 77 -16.03 -22.23 4.10
C GLN A 77 -14.98 -23.21 4.65
N SER A 78 -14.16 -23.80 3.78
CA SER A 78 -13.03 -24.59 4.24
C SER A 78 -12.02 -23.68 4.94
N ASP A 79 -11.31 -24.20 5.93
CA ASP A 79 -10.25 -23.48 6.63
C ASP A 79 -9.21 -22.92 5.64
N GLU A 80 -8.94 -23.66 4.56
CA GLU A 80 -8.06 -23.26 3.46
C GLU A 80 -8.58 -22.04 2.69
N MET A 81 -9.89 -21.89 2.51
CA MET A 81 -10.47 -20.71 1.85
C MET A 81 -10.38 -19.47 2.75
N VAL A 82 -10.68 -19.62 4.04
CA VAL A 82 -10.52 -18.52 5.01
C VAL A 82 -9.06 -18.07 5.06
N PHE A 83 -8.14 -19.02 5.10
CA PHE A 83 -6.72 -18.74 5.07
C PHE A 83 -6.26 -18.10 3.75
N SER A 84 -6.89 -18.48 2.62
CA SER A 84 -6.62 -17.85 1.32
C SER A 84 -7.03 -16.38 1.31
N TYR A 85 -8.20 -16.03 1.87
CA TYR A 85 -8.58 -14.63 2.05
C TYR A 85 -7.57 -13.88 2.93
N ALA A 86 -7.11 -14.49 4.03
CA ALA A 86 -6.11 -13.90 4.90
C ALA A 86 -4.83 -13.52 4.14
N ILE A 87 -4.31 -14.45 3.33
CA ILE A 87 -3.13 -14.21 2.50
C ILE A 87 -3.40 -13.09 1.48
N LEU A 88 -4.54 -13.11 0.80
CA LEU A 88 -4.87 -12.10 -0.21
C LEU A 88 -5.01 -10.70 0.38
N TYR A 89 -5.60 -10.57 1.57
CA TYR A 89 -5.65 -9.29 2.30
C TYR A 89 -4.24 -8.78 2.64
N MET A 90 -3.35 -9.67 3.08
CA MET A 90 -1.94 -9.30 3.32
C MET A 90 -1.23 -8.85 2.03
N CYS A 91 -1.46 -9.55 0.91
CA CYS A 91 -0.93 -9.17 -0.39
C CYS A 91 -1.45 -7.79 -0.85
N SER A 92 -2.76 -7.53 -0.69
CA SER A 92 -3.39 -6.24 -1.00
C SER A 92 -2.80 -5.13 -0.13
N HIS A 93 -2.63 -5.37 1.17
CA HIS A 93 -1.99 -4.42 2.06
C HIS A 93 -0.56 -4.07 1.60
N ALA A 94 0.27 -5.08 1.31
CA ALA A 94 1.62 -4.86 0.81
C ALA A 94 1.63 -4.09 -0.52
N PHE A 95 0.71 -4.40 -1.43
CA PHE A 95 0.54 -3.68 -2.70
C PHE A 95 0.18 -2.20 -2.47
N HIS A 96 -0.75 -1.88 -1.58
CA HIS A 96 -1.09 -0.50 -1.26
C HIS A 96 0.04 0.24 -0.55
N MET A 97 0.78 -0.42 0.34
CA MET A 97 1.98 0.16 0.95
C MET A 97 3.05 0.48 -0.11
N ARG A 98 3.16 -0.33 -1.16
CA ARG A 98 3.99 -0.01 -2.32
C ARG A 98 3.47 1.20 -3.10
N GLN A 99 2.19 1.25 -3.44
CA GLN A 99 1.58 2.41 -4.15
C GLN A 99 1.79 3.72 -3.39
N ARG A 100 1.76 3.67 -2.06
CA ARG A 100 1.98 4.81 -1.15
C ARG A 100 3.45 5.16 -0.95
N LYS A 101 4.37 4.41 -1.57
CA LYS A 101 5.84 4.57 -1.45
C LYS A 101 6.35 4.39 -0.02
N VAL A 102 5.68 3.57 0.78
CA VAL A 102 6.11 3.18 2.12
C VAL A 102 7.15 2.06 2.01
N LEU A 103 6.90 1.05 1.15
CA LEU A 103 7.86 -0.03 0.90
C LEU A 103 8.98 0.42 -0.03
N SER A 104 10.22 0.19 0.39
CA SER A 104 11.40 0.32 -0.45
C SER A 104 11.38 -0.68 -1.61
N ASP A 105 12.20 -0.44 -2.64
CA ASP A 105 12.31 -1.35 -3.78
C ASP A 105 12.77 -2.75 -3.37
N ASN A 106 13.68 -2.85 -2.40
CA ASN A 106 14.17 -4.13 -1.92
C ASN A 106 13.09 -4.92 -1.16
N GLU A 107 12.33 -4.26 -0.28
CA GLU A 107 11.21 -4.90 0.44
C GLU A 107 10.12 -5.36 -0.54
N TRP A 108 9.78 -4.50 -1.50
CA TRP A 108 8.79 -4.83 -2.52
C TRP A 108 9.21 -6.03 -3.38
N ASN A 109 10.49 -6.13 -3.75
CA ASN A 109 11.01 -7.30 -4.47
C ASN A 109 10.87 -8.59 -3.65
N GLY A 110 11.06 -8.52 -2.34
CA GLY A 110 10.80 -9.63 -1.42
C GLY A 110 9.35 -10.08 -1.46
N TRP A 111 8.41 -9.13 -1.32
CA TRP A 111 6.97 -9.37 -1.41
C TRP A 111 6.54 -9.93 -2.77
N LEU A 112 7.02 -9.35 -3.87
CA LEU A 112 6.76 -9.85 -5.23
C LEU A 112 7.19 -11.30 -5.41
N ARG A 113 8.39 -11.63 -4.95
CA ARG A 113 8.90 -13.01 -5.02
C ARG A 113 8.04 -13.96 -4.19
N TRP A 114 7.63 -13.54 -3.00
CA TRP A 114 6.77 -14.35 -2.15
C TRP A 114 5.40 -14.56 -2.79
N MET A 115 4.70 -13.49 -3.20
CA MET A 115 3.41 -13.57 -3.87
C MET A 115 3.44 -14.50 -5.08
N ARG A 116 4.43 -14.34 -5.97
CA ARG A 116 4.60 -15.22 -7.14
C ARG A 116 4.81 -16.68 -6.74
N THR A 117 5.65 -16.94 -5.74
CA THR A 117 5.88 -18.30 -5.26
C THR A 117 4.59 -18.91 -4.69
N THR A 118 3.86 -18.16 -3.87
CA THR A 118 2.60 -18.62 -3.26
C THR A 118 1.55 -18.94 -4.32
N PHE A 119 1.40 -18.10 -5.36
CA PHE A 119 0.47 -18.35 -6.47
C PHE A 119 0.93 -19.44 -7.45
N ALA A 120 2.24 -19.69 -7.56
CA ALA A 120 2.78 -20.71 -8.44
C ALA A 120 2.79 -22.11 -7.81
N GLN A 121 3.05 -22.20 -6.51
CA GLN A 121 3.26 -23.48 -5.81
C GLN A 121 2.08 -23.88 -4.92
N GLY A 122 1.33 -22.91 -4.40
CA GLY A 122 0.18 -23.16 -3.52
C GLY A 122 -1.14 -23.30 -4.28
N THR A 123 -2.19 -23.66 -3.54
CA THR A 123 -3.58 -23.77 -4.06
C THR A 123 -4.31 -22.42 -4.11
N ILE A 124 -3.69 -21.33 -3.65
CA ILE A 124 -4.32 -20.00 -3.62
C ILE A 124 -4.78 -19.52 -4.99
N ARG A 125 -4.07 -19.92 -6.06
CA ARG A 125 -4.45 -19.60 -7.45
C ARG A 125 -5.77 -20.26 -7.83
N GLU A 126 -6.06 -21.46 -7.31
CA GLU A 126 -7.31 -22.15 -7.58
C GLU A 126 -8.47 -21.42 -6.91
N TYR A 127 -8.29 -21.03 -5.65
CA TYR A 127 -9.25 -20.21 -4.91
C TYR A 127 -9.49 -18.86 -5.59
N TRP A 128 -8.44 -18.14 -5.98
CA TRP A 128 -8.53 -16.86 -6.69
C TRP A 128 -9.37 -16.95 -7.98
N ASN A 129 -9.19 -18.02 -8.76
CA ASN A 129 -9.84 -18.15 -10.06
C ASN A 129 -11.26 -18.73 -10.00
N ARG A 130 -11.59 -19.52 -8.97
CA ARG A 130 -12.83 -20.33 -8.93
C ARG A 130 -13.78 -19.96 -7.81
N ASP A 131 -13.25 -19.61 -6.65
CA ASP A 131 -14.02 -19.53 -5.41
C ASP A 131 -14.17 -18.11 -4.88
N ILE A 132 -13.21 -17.24 -5.18
CA ILE A 132 -13.17 -15.85 -4.74
C ILE A 132 -13.65 -14.99 -5.90
N ASP A 133 -14.58 -14.06 -5.62
CA ASP A 133 -14.95 -13.00 -6.56
C ASP A 133 -14.21 -11.72 -6.16
N PRO A 134 -13.05 -11.40 -6.79
CA PRO A 134 -12.19 -10.33 -6.32
C PRO A 134 -12.89 -8.98 -6.29
N ARG A 135 -13.81 -8.75 -7.23
CA ARG A 135 -14.57 -7.50 -7.38
C ARG A 135 -15.43 -7.13 -6.17
N ASN A 136 -15.78 -8.10 -5.33
CA ASN A 136 -16.56 -7.85 -4.12
C ASN A 136 -15.68 -7.58 -2.89
N TRP A 137 -14.39 -7.93 -2.93
CA TRP A 137 -13.51 -7.98 -1.76
C TRP A 137 -12.25 -7.13 -1.88
N PHE A 138 -11.79 -6.86 -3.11
CA PHE A 138 -10.57 -6.14 -3.40
C PHE A 138 -10.83 -5.00 -4.39
N ASP A 139 -9.96 -4.00 -4.37
CA ASP A 139 -10.02 -2.92 -5.34
C ASP A 139 -9.56 -3.38 -6.73
N PRO A 140 -10.00 -2.68 -7.80
CA PRO A 140 -9.67 -3.07 -9.18
C PRO A 140 -8.17 -3.06 -9.50
N ASP A 141 -7.38 -2.18 -8.86
CA ASP A 141 -5.94 -2.09 -9.15
C ASP A 141 -5.21 -3.33 -8.61
N PHE A 142 -5.60 -3.79 -7.41
CA PHE A 142 -5.05 -5.03 -6.86
C PHE A 142 -5.49 -6.27 -7.65
N GLU A 143 -6.75 -6.33 -8.09
CA GLU A 143 -7.22 -7.41 -8.96
C GLU A 143 -6.40 -7.47 -10.26
N ASP A 144 -6.20 -6.33 -10.92
CA ASP A 144 -5.41 -6.22 -12.15
C ASP A 144 -3.95 -6.64 -11.91
N PHE A 145 -3.35 -6.18 -10.82
CA PHE A 145 -2.00 -6.57 -10.42
C PHE A 145 -1.84 -8.08 -10.24
N ILE A 146 -2.77 -8.73 -9.53
CA ILE A 146 -2.72 -10.19 -9.36
C ILE A 146 -2.84 -10.88 -10.70
N ASN A 147 -3.81 -10.49 -11.52
CA ASN A 147 -4.08 -11.13 -12.79
C ASN A 147 -2.92 -10.97 -13.79
N ASN A 148 -2.34 -9.78 -13.88
CA ASN A 148 -1.37 -9.45 -14.93
C ASN A 148 0.10 -9.53 -14.51
N GLU A 149 0.42 -9.35 -13.22
CA GLU A 149 1.82 -9.31 -12.76
C GLU A 149 2.23 -10.52 -11.90
N ILE A 150 1.26 -11.16 -11.25
CA ILE A 150 1.47 -12.32 -10.38
C ILE A 150 1.11 -13.62 -11.10
N ILE A 151 -0.07 -13.68 -11.72
CA ILE A 151 -0.58 -14.88 -12.39
C ILE A 151 -0.11 -14.95 -13.85
N ASP A 152 -0.34 -13.90 -14.65
CA ASP A 152 -0.04 -13.94 -16.08
C ASP A 152 1.37 -13.43 -16.39
N LYS A 153 2.33 -14.33 -16.29
CA LYS A 153 3.58 -14.21 -17.05
C LYS A 153 3.60 -15.26 -18.16
N LYS A 154 3.03 -14.91 -19.31
CA LYS A 154 3.52 -15.47 -20.59
C LYS A 154 5.04 -15.27 -20.67
N LYS A 155 5.79 -16.38 -20.78
CA LYS A 155 7.21 -16.48 -21.20
C LYS A 155 8.22 -15.62 -20.41
N THR A 156 8.81 -16.17 -19.35
CA THR A 156 10.24 -15.94 -19.04
C THR A 156 10.67 -16.99 -18.03
N MET A 157 10.98 -18.19 -18.53
CA MET A 157 11.82 -19.26 -17.94
C MET A 157 11.58 -20.59 -18.71
N GLN A 158 11.54 -20.52 -20.05
CA GLN A 158 11.65 -21.71 -20.92
C GLN A 158 12.58 -21.49 -22.12
N ASN A 159 13.23 -20.32 -22.22
CA ASN A 159 14.23 -20.01 -23.24
C ASN A 159 15.37 -19.22 -22.58
N GLU A 160 16.15 -19.86 -21.71
CA GLU A 160 17.58 -19.57 -21.49
C GLU A 160 18.28 -20.91 -21.25
#